data_AF-A0AA41UAJ6-F1
#
_entry.id   AF-A0AA41UAJ6-F1
#
_cell.length_a   1.000
_cell.length_b   1.000
_cell.length_c   1.000
_cell.angle_alpha   90.00
_cell.angle_beta   90.00
_cell.angle_gamma   90.00
#
_symmetry.space_group_name_H-M   'P 1'
#
loop_
_entity.id
_entity.type
_entity.pdbx_description
1 polymer ?
#
loop_
_entity_poly.entity_id
_entity_poly.type
_entity_poly.pdbx_seq_one_letter_code
_entity_poly.pdbx_strand_id
1 'polypeptide(L)'
;MANETPAEGQAPAADATHDAASSPTEGTHATTEAHEAGFPPFDSSTFGTQLIWLAITFVVLYFVLSRLALPRIGGILSDRKGRIDSDLAVADASRQKTDAAIAAYEAALAEARKKSHAIAEETRNSIKADLDAKRHEVEADLNKKVSDAEARIKATKNEALGHVGEIAADTVEALVSKLVGSVSAQDARDAVAQASKE
;
A
#
# COMPACT_ATOMS: atom_id res chain seq x y z
N MET A 1 33.96 32.46 -50.30
CA MET A 1 35.23 32.40 -49.55
C MET A 1 35.53 30.93 -49.35
N ALA A 2 36.25 30.28 -50.25
CA ALA A 2 37.66 30.50 -50.59
C ALA A 2 38.56 30.16 -49.40
N ASN A 3 39.11 28.94 -49.42
CA ASN A 3 40.54 28.64 -49.36
C ASN A 3 40.64 27.12 -49.59
N GLU A 4 41.10 26.60 -50.73
CA GLU A 4 42.48 26.61 -51.23
C GLU A 4 43.50 26.14 -50.17
N THR A 5 44.49 25.29 -50.42
CA THR A 5 44.93 24.39 -51.51
C THR A 5 46.18 23.68 -50.91
N PRO A 6 46.56 22.48 -51.36
CA PRO A 6 47.55 21.60 -50.73
C PRO A 6 48.98 21.88 -51.23
N ALA A 7 50.01 21.38 -50.53
CA ALA A 7 51.35 21.17 -51.09
C ALA A 7 52.25 20.38 -50.13
N GLU A 8 52.74 19.24 -50.61
CA GLU A 8 54.15 18.77 -50.56
C GLU A 8 54.13 17.36 -51.19
N GLY A 9 54.93 16.99 -52.19
CA GLY A 9 55.99 17.67 -52.90
C GLY A 9 56.44 16.73 -54.03
N GLN A 10 56.60 17.31 -55.20
CA GLN A 10 56.82 16.72 -56.52
C GLN A 10 58.30 16.28 -56.73
N ALA A 11 58.50 15.00 -57.10
CA ALA A 11 59.33 14.46 -58.22
C ALA A 11 60.82 14.91 -58.38
N PRO A 12 61.53 14.61 -59.49
CA PRO A 12 61.42 13.57 -60.53
C PRO A 12 62.77 12.89 -60.88
N ALA A 13 62.74 12.03 -61.90
CA ALA A 13 63.67 11.96 -63.04
C ALA A 13 64.30 10.59 -63.29
N ALA A 14 64.09 10.17 -64.55
CA ALA A 14 64.66 9.01 -65.19
C ALA A 14 66.17 9.16 -65.42
N ASP A 15 66.88 8.04 -65.41
CA ASP A 15 67.99 7.83 -66.32
C ASP A 15 68.04 6.36 -66.74
N ALA A 16 68.33 6.15 -68.02
CA ALA A 16 68.39 4.88 -68.71
C ALA A 16 69.84 4.57 -69.04
N THR A 17 70.29 3.33 -68.82
CA THR A 17 71.38 2.67 -69.58
C THR A 17 71.41 1.19 -69.18
N HIS A 18 70.95 0.29 -70.06
CA HIS A 18 71.77 -0.53 -70.96
C HIS A 18 72.82 -1.40 -70.24
N ASP A 19 72.59 -2.71 -70.17
CA ASP A 19 73.54 -3.63 -70.80
C ASP A 19 72.88 -4.97 -71.18
N ALA A 20 73.43 -5.52 -72.26
CA ALA A 20 72.93 -6.59 -73.09
C ALA A 20 72.94 -7.97 -72.42
N ALA A 21 72.00 -8.82 -72.81
CA ALA A 21 72.33 -10.15 -73.35
C ALA A 21 71.06 -10.90 -73.78
N SER A 22 70.92 -11.02 -75.10
CA SER A 22 70.62 -12.29 -75.76
C SER A 22 69.25 -12.93 -75.52
N SER A 23 68.31 -12.64 -76.42
CA SER A 23 67.41 -13.69 -76.90
C SER A 23 68.21 -14.69 -77.72
N PRO A 24 67.97 -16.00 -77.54
CA PRO A 24 67.81 -16.85 -78.69
C PRO A 24 66.39 -17.42 -78.67
N THR A 25 65.70 -17.13 -79.77
CA THR A 25 64.58 -17.88 -80.29
C THR A 25 64.98 -19.36 -80.37
N GLU A 26 64.56 -20.17 -79.42
CA GLU A 26 64.66 -21.63 -79.50
C GLU A 26 63.28 -22.27 -79.46
N GLY A 27 62.91 -22.85 -80.59
CA GLY A 27 62.23 -24.14 -80.65
C GLY A 27 60.83 -24.21 -80.06
N THR A 28 59.83 -23.96 -80.90
CA THR A 28 58.58 -24.74 -80.82
C THR A 28 58.91 -26.21 -81.07
N HIS A 29 59.25 -26.93 -80.01
CA HIS A 29 59.26 -28.39 -80.01
C HIS A 29 57.84 -28.90 -79.79
N ALA A 30 57.14 -29.12 -80.90
CA ALA A 30 56.05 -30.08 -80.96
C ALA A 30 56.66 -31.48 -81.04
N THR A 31 56.98 -32.06 -79.88
CA THR A 31 57.27 -33.49 -79.74
C THR A 31 56.04 -34.17 -79.17
N THR A 32 55.39 -34.96 -80.01
CA THR A 32 54.42 -35.98 -79.60
C THR A 32 55.19 -37.10 -78.91
N GLU A 33 55.40 -36.96 -77.61
CA GLU A 33 55.68 -38.07 -76.71
C GLU A 33 54.49 -38.26 -75.78
N ALA A 34 53.92 -39.45 -75.78
CA ALA A 34 52.86 -39.83 -74.86
C ALA A 34 53.44 -39.92 -73.44
N HIS A 35 53.38 -38.83 -72.69
CA HIS A 35 53.51 -38.85 -71.23
C HIS A 35 52.10 -38.98 -70.63
N GLU A 36 51.83 -40.14 -70.06
CA GLU A 36 50.71 -40.40 -69.16
C GLU A 36 50.94 -39.65 -67.83
N ALA A 37 50.94 -38.32 -67.87
CA ALA A 37 51.14 -37.47 -66.70
C ALA A 37 50.00 -36.46 -66.63
N GLY A 38 48.98 -36.81 -65.82
CA GLY A 38 47.89 -35.91 -65.48
C GLY A 38 48.39 -34.60 -64.87
N PHE A 39 47.56 -33.56 -64.95
CA PHE A 39 47.81 -32.23 -64.36
C PHE A 39 48.56 -32.34 -63.01
N PRO A 40 49.76 -31.76 -62.87
CA PRO A 40 50.66 -32.04 -61.73
C PRO A 40 50.03 -31.90 -60.32
N PRO A 41 49.03 -31.02 -60.10
CA PRO A 41 48.26 -30.96 -58.85
C PRO A 41 47.36 -32.17 -58.53
N PHE A 42 47.10 -33.07 -59.48
CA PHE A 42 46.24 -34.26 -59.32
C PHE A 42 47.02 -35.58 -59.49
N ASP A 43 48.28 -35.60 -59.03
CA ASP A 43 49.03 -36.84 -58.96
C ASP A 43 48.57 -37.70 -57.76
N SER A 44 47.86 -38.79 -58.08
CA SER A 44 47.29 -39.73 -57.11
C SER A 44 48.32 -40.44 -56.22
N SER A 45 49.61 -40.46 -56.60
CA SER A 45 50.68 -41.04 -55.78
C SER A 45 50.92 -40.25 -54.48
N THR A 46 50.59 -38.95 -54.45
CA THR A 46 50.76 -38.08 -53.28
C THR A 46 49.56 -38.07 -52.33
N PHE A 47 48.39 -38.55 -52.78
CA PHE A 47 47.15 -38.55 -52.00
C PHE A 47 47.26 -39.38 -50.72
N GLY A 48 48.00 -40.49 -50.73
CA GLY A 48 48.20 -41.31 -49.53
C GLY A 48 48.85 -40.52 -48.37
N THR A 49 49.95 -39.82 -48.66
CA THR A 49 50.66 -39.01 -47.67
C THR A 49 49.83 -37.80 -47.23
N GLN A 50 49.11 -37.15 -48.14
CA GLN A 50 48.24 -36.02 -47.81
C GLN A 50 47.05 -36.43 -46.92
N LEU A 51 46.46 -37.60 -47.17
CA LEU A 51 45.40 -38.16 -46.33
C LEU A 51 45.90 -38.56 -44.94
N ILE A 52 47.12 -39.08 -44.82
CA ILE A 52 47.73 -39.39 -43.52
C ILE A 52 47.94 -38.11 -42.71
N TRP A 53 48.53 -37.06 -43.31
CA TRP A 53 48.70 -35.77 -42.62
C TRP A 53 47.38 -35.07 -42.32
N LEU A 54 46.40 -35.16 -43.21
CA LEU A 54 45.03 -34.69 -42.96
C LEU A 54 44.44 -35.42 -41.75
N ALA A 55 44.57 -36.74 -41.67
CA ALA A 55 44.07 -37.51 -40.54
C ALA A 55 44.75 -37.12 -39.22
N ILE A 56 46.08 -36.96 -39.22
CA ILE A 56 46.84 -36.52 -38.03
C ILE A 56 46.37 -35.14 -37.57
N THR A 57 46.34 -34.15 -38.48
CA THR A 57 45.93 -32.77 -38.15
C THR A 57 44.47 -32.69 -37.74
N PHE A 58 43.58 -33.46 -38.38
CA PHE A 58 42.18 -33.56 -38.03
C PHE A 58 41.98 -34.16 -36.63
N VAL A 59 42.70 -35.22 -36.28
CA VAL A 59 42.64 -35.81 -34.93
C VAL A 59 43.14 -34.82 -33.88
N VAL A 60 44.24 -34.11 -34.13
CA VAL A 60 44.74 -33.05 -33.23
C VAL A 60 43.69 -31.95 -33.07
N LEU A 61 43.12 -31.45 -34.16
CA LEU A 61 42.07 -30.43 -34.13
C LEU A 61 40.82 -30.91 -33.37
N TYR A 62 40.38 -32.14 -33.62
CA TYR A 62 39.25 -32.76 -32.92
C TYR A 62 39.50 -32.81 -31.41
N PHE A 63 40.70 -33.20 -30.99
CA PHE A 63 41.04 -33.27 -29.57
C PHE A 63 41.05 -31.89 -28.92
N VAL A 64 41.57 -30.86 -29.60
CA VAL A 64 41.52 -29.47 -29.13
C VAL A 64 40.08 -28.97 -29.00
N LEU A 65 39.23 -29.20 -30.00
CA LEU A 65 37.82 -28.80 -29.97
C LEU A 65 37.05 -29.53 -28.86
N SER A 66 37.21 -30.84 -28.76
CA SER A 66 36.56 -31.68 -27.77
C SER A 66 36.98 -31.31 -26.35
N ARG A 67 38.28 -31.10 -26.12
CA ARG A 67 38.81 -30.90 -24.76
C ARG A 67 38.83 -29.45 -24.30
N LEU A 68 38.84 -28.48 -25.22
CA LEU A 68 38.98 -27.06 -24.89
C LEU A 68 37.81 -26.19 -25.35
N ALA A 69 37.39 -26.29 -26.61
CA ALA A 69 36.35 -25.40 -27.15
C ALA A 69 34.95 -25.73 -26.60
N LEU A 70 34.53 -27.00 -26.68
CA LEU A 70 33.23 -27.46 -26.17
C LEU A 70 33.02 -27.20 -24.67
N PRO A 71 33.97 -27.54 -23.76
CA PRO A 71 33.76 -27.30 -22.34
C PRO A 71 33.73 -25.80 -21.99
N ARG A 72 34.47 -24.93 -22.71
CA ARG A 72 34.38 -23.49 -22.48
C ARG A 72 33.03 -22.91 -22.90
N ILE A 73 32.49 -23.33 -24.04
CA ILE A 73 31.15 -22.89 -24.48
C ILE A 73 30.07 -23.43 -23.54
N GLY A 74 30.19 -24.69 -23.11
CA GLY A 74 29.29 -25.31 -22.14
C GLY A 74 29.29 -24.58 -20.78
N GLY A 75 30.47 -24.18 -20.30
CA GLY A 75 30.61 -23.38 -19.08
C GLY A 75 29.89 -22.04 -19.17
N ILE A 76 30.10 -21.27 -20.25
CA ILE A 76 29.43 -19.97 -20.44
C ILE A 76 27.90 -20.13 -20.51
N LEU A 77 27.41 -21.16 -21.20
CA LEU A 77 25.98 -21.42 -21.29
C LEU A 77 25.38 -21.81 -19.93
N SER A 78 26.09 -22.66 -19.17
CA SER A 78 25.70 -23.03 -17.80
C SER A 78 25.70 -21.82 -16.87
N ASP A 79 26.70 -20.96 -16.93
CA ASP A 79 26.78 -19.76 -16.10
C ASP A 79 25.65 -18.78 -16.40
N ARG A 80 25.37 -18.56 -17.70
CA ARG A 80 24.24 -17.71 -18.11
C ARG A 80 22.91 -18.29 -17.64
N LYS A 81 22.71 -19.59 -17.83
CA LYS A 81 21.49 -20.28 -17.37
C LYS A 81 21.36 -20.18 -15.85
N GLY A 82 22.43 -20.43 -15.10
CA GLY A 82 22.44 -20.32 -13.65
C GLY A 82 22.13 -18.91 -13.15
N ARG A 83 22.67 -17.88 -13.81
CA ARG A 83 22.32 -16.47 -13.50
C ARG A 83 20.84 -16.19 -13.76
N ILE A 84 20.32 -16.57 -14.92
CA ILE A 84 18.89 -16.37 -15.26
C ILE A 84 17.98 -17.10 -14.26
N ASP A 85 18.29 -18.36 -13.96
CA ASP A 85 17.50 -19.16 -13.02
C ASP A 85 17.56 -18.55 -11.60
N SER A 86 18.73 -18.05 -11.18
CA SER A 86 18.90 -17.33 -9.91
C SER A 86 18.13 -16.02 -9.86
N ASP A 87 18.23 -15.20 -10.92
CA ASP A 87 17.55 -13.91 -11.00
C ASP A 87 16.02 -14.10 -11.01
N LEU A 88 15.53 -15.12 -11.72
CA LEU A 88 14.12 -15.50 -11.73
C LEU A 88 13.66 -15.96 -10.35
N ALA A 89 14.44 -16.81 -9.67
CA ALA A 89 14.11 -17.26 -8.31
C ALA A 89 14.07 -16.10 -7.31
N VAL A 90 14.99 -15.13 -7.42
CA VAL A 90 14.99 -13.92 -6.58
C VAL A 90 13.78 -13.03 -6.89
N ALA A 91 13.42 -12.88 -8.17
CA ALA A 91 12.25 -12.12 -8.60
C ALA A 91 10.95 -12.75 -8.06
N ASP A 92 10.80 -14.08 -8.19
CA ASP A 92 9.64 -14.81 -7.68
C ASP A 92 9.55 -14.74 -6.15
N ALA A 93 10.66 -14.92 -5.44
CA ALA A 93 10.70 -14.80 -4.00
C ALA A 93 10.37 -13.37 -3.53
N SER A 94 10.83 -12.36 -4.26
CA SER A 94 10.52 -10.95 -3.96
C SER A 94 9.04 -10.66 -4.20
N ARG A 95 8.49 -11.14 -5.32
CA ARG A 95 7.06 -11.04 -5.62
C ARG A 95 6.21 -11.69 -4.53
N GLN A 96 6.52 -12.93 -4.14
CA GLN A 96 5.78 -13.63 -3.08
C GLN A 96 5.84 -12.88 -1.75
N LYS A 97 7.00 -12.31 -1.40
CA LYS A 97 7.13 -11.47 -0.19
C LYS A 97 6.27 -10.21 -0.27
N THR A 98 6.23 -9.55 -1.43
CA THR A 98 5.37 -8.38 -1.65
C THR A 98 3.89 -8.75 -1.55
N ASP A 99 3.47 -9.82 -2.22
CA ASP A 99 2.08 -10.30 -2.19
C ASP A 99 1.66 -10.67 -0.75
N ALA A 100 2.54 -11.34 0.01
CA ALA A 100 2.31 -11.66 1.42
C ALA A 100 2.25 -10.40 2.30
N ALA A 101 3.12 -9.41 2.05
CA ALA A 101 3.10 -8.14 2.79
C ALA A 101 1.84 -7.32 2.51
N ILE A 102 1.37 -7.30 1.25
CA ILE A 102 0.11 -6.65 0.86
C ILE A 102 -1.06 -7.34 1.57
N ALA A 103 -1.13 -8.67 1.52
CA ALA A 103 -2.19 -9.42 2.19
C ALA A 103 -2.20 -9.19 3.71
N ALA A 104 -1.03 -9.18 4.36
CA ALA A 104 -0.92 -8.88 5.78
C ALA A 104 -1.33 -7.44 6.12
N TYR A 105 -0.96 -6.47 5.28
CA TYR A 105 -1.33 -5.07 5.43
C TYR A 105 -2.85 -4.87 5.29
N GLU A 106 -3.46 -5.46 4.26
CA GLU A 106 -4.91 -5.40 4.04
C GLU A 106 -5.68 -6.06 5.19
N ALA A 107 -5.21 -7.22 5.67
CA ALA A 107 -5.80 -7.90 6.82
C ALA A 107 -5.71 -7.03 8.10
N ALA A 108 -4.54 -6.43 8.36
CA ALA A 108 -4.35 -5.53 9.50
C ALA A 108 -5.27 -4.29 9.42
N LEU A 109 -5.43 -3.72 8.22
CA LEU A 109 -6.31 -2.58 7.99
C LEU A 109 -7.80 -2.96 8.19
N ALA A 110 -8.21 -4.13 7.70
CA ALA A 110 -9.56 -4.64 7.90
C ALA A 110 -9.86 -4.88 9.39
N GLU A 111 -8.93 -5.50 10.12
CA GLU A 111 -9.07 -5.74 11.55
C GLU A 111 -9.08 -4.44 12.35
N ALA A 112 -8.23 -3.47 12.01
CA ALA A 112 -8.24 -2.15 12.64
C ALA A 112 -9.57 -1.42 12.44
N ARG A 113 -10.14 -1.46 11.22
CA ARG A 113 -11.47 -0.90 10.94
C ARG A 113 -12.56 -1.60 11.74
N LYS A 114 -12.55 -2.94 11.77
CA LYS A 114 -13.49 -3.75 12.55
C LYS A 114 -13.43 -3.41 14.04
N LYS A 115 -12.22 -3.32 14.60
CA LYS A 115 -12.00 -2.94 16.00
C LYS A 115 -12.47 -1.51 16.29
N SER A 116 -12.21 -0.57 15.39
CA SER A 116 -12.70 0.81 15.51
C SER A 116 -14.23 0.87 15.53
N HIS A 117 -14.91 0.15 14.64
CA HIS A 117 -16.37 0.05 14.65
C HIS A 117 -16.90 -0.60 15.92
N ALA A 118 -16.28 -1.69 16.38
CA ALA A 118 -16.67 -2.35 17.62
C ALA A 118 -16.55 -1.42 18.84
N ILE A 119 -15.43 -0.69 18.97
CA ILE A 119 -15.23 0.30 20.05
C ILE A 119 -16.27 1.42 19.96
N ALA A 120 -16.58 1.92 18.76
CA ALA A 120 -17.58 2.96 18.58
C ALA A 120 -18.99 2.50 18.97
N GLU A 121 -19.36 1.27 18.61
CA GLU A 121 -20.64 0.67 19.00
C GLU A 121 -20.73 0.41 20.50
N GLU A 122 -19.68 -0.16 21.10
CA GLU A 122 -19.59 -0.41 22.54
C GLU A 122 -19.71 0.91 23.33
N THR A 123 -18.96 1.93 22.93
CA THR A 123 -19.01 3.26 23.55
C THR A 123 -20.41 3.87 23.43
N ARG A 124 -21.04 3.78 22.24
CA ARG A 124 -22.39 4.29 22.03
C ARG A 124 -23.41 3.56 22.90
N ASN A 125 -23.26 2.26 23.09
CA ASN A 125 -24.15 1.46 23.92
C ASN A 125 -23.96 1.79 25.41
N SER A 126 -22.70 1.94 25.87
CA SER A 126 -22.40 2.38 27.24
C SER A 126 -22.96 3.76 27.54
N ILE A 127 -22.76 4.74 26.64
CA ILE A 127 -23.29 6.10 26.81
C ILE A 127 -24.81 6.09 26.88
N LYS A 128 -25.48 5.28 26.05
CA LYS A 128 -26.95 5.15 26.11
C LYS A 128 -27.40 4.58 27.45
N ALA A 129 -26.77 3.50 27.91
CA ALA A 129 -27.09 2.88 29.20
C ALA A 129 -26.88 3.87 30.37
N ASP A 130 -25.77 4.61 30.37
CA ASP A 130 -25.48 5.63 31.38
C ASP A 130 -26.49 6.79 31.34
N LEU A 131 -26.88 7.21 30.14
CA LEU A 131 -27.87 8.27 29.95
C LEU A 131 -29.25 7.84 30.47
N ASP A 132 -29.67 6.62 30.16
CA ASP A 132 -30.95 6.09 30.62
C ASP A 132 -30.96 5.87 32.14
N ALA A 133 -29.85 5.40 32.72
CA ALA A 133 -29.70 5.30 34.18
C ALA A 133 -29.81 6.68 34.86
N LYS A 134 -29.08 7.69 34.35
CA LYS A 134 -29.15 9.06 34.89
C LYS A 134 -30.52 9.69 34.70
N ARG A 135 -31.19 9.42 33.58
CA ARG A 135 -32.58 9.88 33.36
C ARG A 135 -33.51 9.32 34.42
N HIS A 136 -33.46 8.02 34.68
CA HIS A 136 -34.28 7.39 35.70
C HIS A 136 -34.00 7.92 37.11
N GLU A 137 -32.72 8.17 37.44
CA GLU A 137 -32.35 8.81 38.72
C GLU A 137 -32.97 10.21 38.85
N VAL A 138 -32.80 11.05 37.82
CA VAL A 138 -33.35 12.41 37.79
C VAL A 138 -34.88 12.41 37.83
N GLU A 139 -35.54 11.49 37.12
CA GLU A 139 -36.99 11.33 37.15
C GLU A 139 -37.49 10.92 38.54
N ALA A 140 -36.79 10.00 39.21
CA ALA A 140 -37.12 9.60 40.58
C ALA A 140 -36.97 10.75 41.56
N ASP A 141 -35.87 11.51 41.48
CA ASP A 141 -35.63 12.69 42.29
C ASP A 141 -36.66 13.80 42.04
N LEU A 142 -37.04 14.01 40.77
CA LEU A 142 -38.07 14.97 40.39
C LEU A 142 -39.42 14.59 40.97
N ASN A 143 -39.83 13.32 40.84
CA ASN A 143 -41.08 12.82 41.42
C ASN A 143 -41.12 13.00 42.93
N LYS A 144 -39.99 12.75 43.62
CA LYS A 144 -39.89 12.99 45.06
C LYS A 144 -40.07 14.47 45.40
N LYS A 145 -39.38 15.37 44.69
CA LYS A 145 -39.51 16.82 44.88
C LYS A 145 -40.93 17.32 44.63
N VAL A 146 -41.60 16.79 43.62
CA VAL A 146 -43.00 17.11 43.32
C VAL A 146 -43.90 16.65 44.47
N SER A 147 -43.76 15.40 44.93
CA SER A 147 -44.52 14.89 46.08
C SER A 147 -44.30 15.70 47.36
N ASP A 148 -43.04 16.07 47.66
CA ASP A 148 -42.71 16.89 48.83
C ASP A 148 -43.30 18.31 48.72
N ALA A 149 -43.27 18.89 47.52
CA ALA A 149 -43.88 20.20 47.26
C ALA A 149 -45.40 20.15 47.40
N GLU A 150 -46.07 19.12 46.87
CA GLU A 150 -47.51 18.90 47.02
C GLU A 150 -47.91 18.73 48.49
N ALA A 151 -47.14 17.96 49.26
CA ALA A 151 -47.35 17.79 50.69
C ALA A 151 -47.21 19.13 51.44
N ARG A 152 -46.19 19.94 51.11
CA ARG A 152 -45.99 21.26 51.70
C ARG A 152 -47.11 22.23 51.34
N ILE A 153 -47.55 22.25 50.08
CA ILE A 153 -48.69 23.07 49.63
C ILE A 153 -49.95 22.69 50.40
N LYS A 154 -50.21 21.38 50.56
CA LYS A 154 -51.37 20.89 51.32
C LYS A 154 -51.30 21.27 52.80
N ALA A 155 -50.12 21.18 53.41
CA ALA A 155 -49.90 21.60 54.80
C ALA A 155 -50.15 23.10 54.98
N THR A 156 -49.54 23.95 54.15
CA THR A 156 -49.75 25.41 54.20
C THR A 156 -51.19 25.79 53.89
N LYS A 157 -51.86 25.09 52.97
CA LYS A 157 -53.30 25.29 52.72
C LYS A 157 -54.12 24.97 53.97
N ASN A 158 -53.86 23.86 54.63
CA ASN A 158 -54.59 23.47 55.84
C ASN A 158 -54.34 24.44 57.00
N GLU A 159 -53.09 24.89 57.17
CA GLU A 159 -52.71 25.92 58.16
C GLU A 159 -53.44 27.23 57.89
N ALA A 160 -53.40 27.73 56.64
CA ALA A 160 -54.11 28.94 56.25
C ALA A 160 -55.62 28.82 56.48
N LEU A 161 -56.23 27.68 56.13
CA LEU A 161 -57.65 27.41 56.39
C LEU A 161 -57.97 27.34 57.89
N GLY A 162 -57.04 26.86 58.72
CA GLY A 162 -57.16 26.88 60.18
C GLY A 162 -57.25 28.29 60.76
N HIS A 163 -56.50 29.24 60.20
CA HIS A 163 -56.52 30.65 60.62
C HIS A 163 -57.78 31.42 60.17
N VAL A 164 -58.52 30.93 59.16
CA VAL A 164 -59.72 31.63 58.64
C VAL A 164 -60.78 31.83 59.71
N GLY A 165 -61.01 30.83 60.58
CA GLY A 165 -62.02 30.92 61.64
C GLY A 165 -61.69 31.99 62.68
N GLU A 166 -60.41 32.11 63.03
CA GLU A 166 -59.91 33.13 63.97
C GLU A 166 -60.00 34.54 63.36
N ILE A 167 -59.53 34.72 62.12
CA ILE A 167 -59.63 35.99 61.40
C ILE A 167 -61.10 36.39 61.20
N ALA A 168 -61.99 35.44 60.90
CA ALA A 168 -63.41 35.70 60.78
C ALA A 168 -64.03 36.15 62.11
N ALA A 169 -63.69 35.49 63.22
CA ALA A 169 -64.17 35.88 64.56
C ALA A 169 -63.68 37.29 64.95
N ASP A 170 -62.38 37.57 64.76
CA ASP A 170 -61.79 38.89 65.02
C ASP A 170 -62.45 39.98 64.16
N THR A 171 -62.73 39.67 62.89
CA THR A 171 -63.40 40.60 61.96
C THR A 171 -64.85 40.86 62.36
N VAL A 172 -65.59 39.82 62.78
CA VAL A 172 -66.97 39.94 63.29
C VAL A 172 -67.01 40.75 64.58
N GLU A 173 -66.10 40.48 65.53
CA GLU A 173 -65.99 41.25 66.77
C GLU A 173 -65.74 42.73 66.48
N ALA A 174 -64.81 43.04 65.57
CA ALA A 174 -64.50 44.42 65.16
C ALA A 174 -65.70 45.11 64.48
N LEU A 175 -66.41 44.40 63.60
CA LEU A 175 -67.60 44.92 62.90
C LEU A 175 -68.76 45.18 63.87
N VAL A 176 -69.09 44.23 64.74
CA VAL A 176 -70.21 44.36 65.70
C VAL A 176 -69.91 45.43 66.74
N SER A 177 -68.66 45.52 67.22
CA SER A 177 -68.20 46.58 68.11
C SER A 177 -68.37 47.99 67.52
N LYS A 178 -68.27 48.12 66.20
CA LYS A 178 -68.51 49.40 65.49
C LYS A 178 -69.98 49.70 65.25
N LEU A 179 -70.86 48.69 65.23
CA LEU A 179 -72.24 48.85 64.78
C LEU A 179 -73.29 48.83 65.90
N VAL A 180 -73.14 47.96 66.92
CA VAL A 180 -74.19 47.70 67.93
C VAL A 180 -73.69 47.88 69.39
N GLY A 181 -72.38 47.91 69.62
CA GLY A 181 -71.77 48.04 70.96
C GLY A 181 -70.83 46.87 71.27
N SER A 182 -70.32 46.76 72.51
CA SER A 182 -69.35 45.71 72.87
C SER A 182 -69.96 44.31 72.90
N VAL A 183 -69.39 43.39 72.15
CA VAL A 183 -69.69 41.94 72.19
C VAL A 183 -68.49 41.21 72.80
N SER A 184 -68.73 40.09 73.48
CA SER A 184 -67.64 39.27 74.00
C SER A 184 -66.98 38.49 72.86
N ALA A 185 -65.66 38.35 72.91
CA ALA A 185 -64.89 37.54 71.95
C ALA A 185 -65.37 36.07 71.89
N GLN A 186 -66.06 35.59 72.92
CA GLN A 186 -66.58 34.23 73.01
C GLN A 186 -67.86 34.07 72.19
N ASP A 187 -68.78 35.04 72.26
CA ASP A 187 -70.02 35.03 71.47
C ASP A 187 -69.74 35.17 69.96
N ALA A 188 -68.74 35.98 69.58
CA ALA A 188 -68.32 36.13 68.19
C ALA A 188 -67.75 34.82 67.61
N ARG A 189 -66.96 34.08 68.42
CA ARG A 189 -66.42 32.77 68.02
C ARG A 189 -67.50 31.72 67.88
N ASP A 190 -68.46 31.67 68.80
CA ASP A 190 -69.56 30.70 68.75
C ASP A 190 -70.47 30.93 67.52
N ALA A 191 -70.74 32.18 67.15
CA ALA A 191 -71.50 32.52 65.96
C ALA A 191 -70.79 32.11 64.66
N VAL A 192 -69.48 32.35 64.56
CA VAL A 192 -68.67 31.92 63.39
C VAL A 192 -68.56 30.38 63.33
N ALA A 193 -68.44 29.71 64.48
CA ALA A 193 -68.43 28.24 64.55
C ALA A 193 -69.77 27.61 64.14
N GLN A 194 -70.88 28.28 64.42
CA GLN A 194 -72.20 27.82 64.00
C GLN A 194 -72.43 28.05 62.49
N ALA A 195 -72.00 29.19 61.96
CA ALA A 195 -72.11 29.52 60.53
C ALA A 195 -71.19 28.69 59.62
N SER A 196 -70.07 28.16 60.15
CA SER A 196 -69.15 27.29 59.39
C SER A 196 -69.54 25.81 59.38
N LYS A 197 -70.62 25.43 60.10
CA LYS A 197 -71.17 24.08 60.16
C LYS A 197 -72.34 23.83 59.19
N GLU A 198 -72.99 24.88 58.69
CA GLU A 198 -73.96 24.81 57.59
C GLU A 198 -73.24 24.86 56.23
#